data_AF-A0A0P6XXN6-F1
#
_entry.id   AF-A0A0P6XXN6-F1
#
_cell.length_a   1.000
_cell.length_b   1.000
_cell.length_c   1.000
_cell.angle_alpha   90.00
_cell.angle_beta   90.00
_cell.angle_gamma   90.00
#
_symmetry.space_group_name_H-M   'P 1'
#
loop_
_entity.id
_entity.type
_entity.pdbx_description
1 polymer ?
#
loop_
_entity_poly.entity_id
_entity_poly.type
_entity_poly.pdbx_seq_one_letter_code
_entity_poly.pdbx_strand_id
1 'polypeptide(L)'
;MVAKGLDWQVALSIFAGSPAQIWELRGLDPSPEETWDHLRAYLHLDEGDIRAMLETVEPLFRQGHDLVVENYAYLEAFPETAALLGWSGGADPQHLAERRRFFTVWLARTLGLDFSHDFARYLFRAGQIHAGHGRRHLHIPSLYVVGSIGLMTASFARVLEQAGVRTDTQLKALAGWNKVFILHLQMMLQGYRSALALEEGETKVRVTVYGRLRSLIGRDSLEIGIYPGQSVLEVLRKFFNYYPQARSEILESLWESQHHDDARGNPWMEVERVYRPRAGWRILRNGRDIAYLAEDQWRLEGADQLAIFPPGR
;
A
#
# COMPACT_ATOMS: atom_id res chain seq x y z
N MET A 1 -23.64 0.09 71.14
CA MET A 1 -23.38 -0.82 70.01
C MET A 1 -23.42 0.03 68.74
N VAL A 2 -22.27 0.54 68.31
CA VAL A 2 -22.16 1.55 67.24
C VAL A 2 -22.05 0.85 65.89
N ALA A 3 -22.91 1.22 64.96
CA ALA A 3 -22.89 0.73 63.58
C ALA A 3 -21.62 1.21 62.86
N LYS A 4 -20.84 0.27 62.33
CA LYS A 4 -19.67 0.53 61.48
C LYS A 4 -20.13 1.13 60.16
N GLY A 5 -19.65 2.34 59.84
CA GLY A 5 -19.86 2.99 58.57
C GLY A 5 -19.23 2.18 57.42
N LEU A 6 -20.01 1.98 56.36
CA LEU A 6 -19.51 1.53 55.07
C LEU A 6 -18.56 2.61 54.54
N ASP A 7 -17.33 2.19 54.21
CA ASP A 7 -16.29 3.06 53.66
C ASP A 7 -16.63 3.39 52.19
N TRP A 8 -17.23 4.56 51.99
CA TRP A 8 -17.61 5.07 50.67
C TRP A 8 -16.40 5.31 49.75
N GLN A 9 -15.17 5.38 50.28
CA GLN A 9 -13.96 5.56 49.45
C GLN A 9 -13.57 4.29 48.69
N VAL A 10 -13.86 3.11 49.24
CA VAL A 10 -13.65 1.82 48.55
C VAL A 10 -14.71 1.60 47.47
N ALA A 11 -15.94 2.12 47.66
CA ALA A 11 -16.97 2.07 46.63
C ALA A 11 -16.68 3.02 45.46
N LEU A 12 -16.06 4.19 45.70
CA LEU A 12 -15.70 5.15 44.65
C LEU A 12 -14.49 4.72 43.80
N SER A 13 -13.55 3.95 44.36
CA SER A 13 -12.42 3.42 43.58
C SER A 13 -12.80 2.27 42.65
N ILE A 14 -13.91 1.56 42.92
CA ILE A 14 -14.43 0.50 42.04
C ILE A 14 -15.15 1.09 40.81
N PHE A 15 -15.60 2.36 40.87
CA PHE A 15 -16.23 3.07 39.74
C PHE A 15 -15.30 4.05 39.01
N ALA A 16 -14.08 4.27 39.50
CA ALA A 16 -13.05 4.99 38.76
C ALA A 16 -12.44 4.03 37.73
N GLY A 17 -13.03 3.97 36.53
CA GLY A 17 -12.46 3.22 35.42
C GLY A 17 -10.99 3.59 35.19
N SER A 18 -10.17 2.62 34.78
CA SER A 18 -8.75 2.84 34.47
C SER A 18 -8.57 4.06 33.56
N PRO A 19 -7.56 4.92 33.81
CA PRO A 19 -7.32 6.07 32.94
C PRO A 19 -7.07 5.58 31.52
N ALA A 20 -7.63 6.29 30.54
CA ALA A 20 -7.46 5.97 29.13
C ALA A 20 -5.97 6.00 28.78
N GLN A 21 -5.45 4.88 28.27
CA GLN A 21 -4.11 4.75 27.77
C GLN A 21 -4.08 5.18 26.29
N ILE A 22 -3.10 6.01 25.93
CA ILE A 22 -2.85 6.36 24.54
C ILE A 22 -1.98 5.25 23.95
N TRP A 23 -2.56 4.47 23.04
CA TRP A 23 -1.80 3.46 22.32
C TRP A 23 -0.96 4.09 21.22
N GLU A 24 0.17 3.45 20.93
CA GLU A 24 1.13 3.89 19.92
C GLU A 24 1.32 2.82 18.87
N LEU A 25 1.34 3.26 17.61
CA LEU A 25 1.63 2.40 16.48
C LEU A 25 3.01 2.76 15.92
N ARG A 26 3.83 1.73 15.72
CA ARG A 26 5.20 1.81 15.20
C ARG A 26 5.37 0.89 14.00
N GLY A 27 6.40 1.14 13.20
CA GLY A 27 6.72 0.30 12.04
C GLY A 27 5.64 0.29 10.94
N LEU A 28 4.99 1.43 10.68
CA LEU A 28 4.23 1.60 9.44
C LEU A 28 5.20 1.75 8.28
N ASP A 29 4.92 1.10 7.15
CA ASP A 29 5.68 1.32 5.91
C ASP A 29 5.52 2.78 5.48
N PRO A 30 6.48 3.41 4.78
CA PRO A 30 6.27 4.74 4.23
C PRO A 30 5.01 4.79 3.35
N SER A 31 4.35 5.94 3.24
CA SER A 31 3.21 6.07 2.32
C SER A 31 3.67 5.94 0.86
N PRO A 32 2.76 5.70 -0.10
CA PRO A 32 3.11 5.71 -1.52
C PRO A 32 3.76 7.03 -1.95
N GLU A 33 3.31 8.16 -1.43
CA GLU A 33 3.85 9.49 -1.69
C GLU A 33 5.24 9.68 -1.11
N GLU A 34 5.45 9.27 0.14
CA GLU A 34 6.78 9.33 0.79
C GLU A 34 7.78 8.46 0.03
N THR A 35 7.38 7.24 -0.33
CA THR A 35 8.22 6.32 -1.12
C THR A 35 8.49 6.90 -2.51
N TRP A 36 7.50 7.51 -3.14
CA TRP A 36 7.61 8.16 -4.44
C TRP A 36 8.63 9.29 -4.42
N ASP A 37 8.52 10.20 -3.46
CA ASP A 37 9.40 11.36 -3.36
C ASP A 37 10.84 10.95 -3.03
N HIS A 38 11.02 10.02 -2.07
CA HIS A 38 12.34 9.50 -1.72
C HIS A 38 13.01 8.77 -2.89
N LEU A 39 12.28 7.88 -3.57
CA LEU A 39 12.86 7.11 -4.67
C LEU A 39 13.13 8.00 -5.89
N ARG A 40 12.30 9.01 -6.16
CA ARG A 40 12.58 10.01 -7.21
C ARG A 40 13.85 10.79 -6.92
N ALA A 41 14.04 11.22 -5.67
CA ALA A 41 15.26 11.91 -5.26
C ALA A 41 16.50 11.00 -5.43
N TYR A 42 16.38 9.72 -5.04
CA TYR A 42 17.46 8.74 -5.17
C TYR A 42 17.81 8.42 -6.63
N LEU A 43 16.81 8.20 -7.48
CA LEU A 43 17.01 7.83 -8.90
C LEU A 43 17.61 8.97 -9.73
N HIS A 44 17.51 10.21 -9.24
CA HIS A 44 18.08 11.40 -9.85
C HIS A 44 17.73 11.51 -11.35
N LEU A 45 16.43 11.69 -11.65
CA LEU A 45 15.99 12.08 -13.00
C LEU A 45 16.42 13.53 -13.26
N ASP A 46 17.52 13.69 -13.98
CA ASP A 46 18.09 15.01 -14.27
C ASP A 46 17.37 15.70 -15.44
N GLU A 47 17.63 17.00 -15.64
CA GLU A 47 17.02 17.76 -16.74
C GLU A 47 17.35 17.18 -18.13
N GLY A 48 18.52 16.55 -18.27
CA GLY A 48 18.94 15.89 -19.50
C GLY A 48 18.14 14.63 -19.78
N ASP A 49 17.83 13.84 -18.74
CA ASP A 49 16.96 12.66 -18.83
C ASP A 49 15.57 13.10 -19.29
N ILE A 50 14.99 14.12 -18.63
CA ILE A 50 13.65 14.63 -18.95
C ILE A 50 13.60 15.18 -20.38
N ARG A 51 14.61 15.92 -20.83
CA ARG A 51 14.67 16.45 -22.20
C ARG A 51 14.73 15.33 -23.23
N ALA A 52 15.61 14.35 -23.03
CA ALA A 52 15.70 13.21 -23.94
C ALA A 52 14.41 12.38 -23.95
N MET A 53 13.79 12.17 -22.79
CA MET A 53 12.48 11.50 -22.69
C MET A 53 11.41 12.26 -23.47
N LEU A 54 11.32 13.58 -23.33
CA LEU A 54 10.36 14.43 -24.07
C LEU A 54 10.50 14.28 -25.58
N GLU A 55 11.73 14.24 -26.10
CA GLU A 55 12.01 14.01 -27.53
C GLU A 55 11.51 12.63 -28.02
N THR A 56 11.32 11.68 -27.11
CA THR A 56 10.85 10.33 -27.41
C THR A 56 9.36 10.11 -27.17
N VAL A 57 8.66 11.07 -26.56
CA VAL A 57 7.22 10.93 -26.24
C VAL A 57 6.38 10.72 -27.50
N GLU A 58 6.62 11.49 -28.55
CA GLU A 58 5.83 11.40 -29.79
C GLU A 58 5.97 10.03 -30.48
N PRO A 59 7.18 9.49 -30.78
CA PRO A 59 7.29 8.17 -31.41
C PRO A 59 6.69 7.06 -30.53
N LEU A 60 6.82 7.15 -29.20
CA LEU A 60 6.20 6.20 -28.28
C LEU A 60 4.67 6.29 -28.29
N PHE A 61 4.10 7.49 -28.38
CA PHE A 61 2.65 7.67 -28.50
C PHE A 61 2.11 7.13 -29.81
N ARG A 62 2.81 7.36 -30.94
CA ARG A 62 2.39 6.84 -32.26
C ARG A 62 2.27 5.31 -32.24
N GLN A 63 3.18 4.62 -31.55
CA GLN A 63 3.14 3.15 -31.41
C GLN A 63 2.33 2.68 -30.19
N GLY A 64 1.73 3.60 -29.42
CA GLY A 64 1.14 3.28 -28.11
C GLY A 64 0.02 2.24 -28.17
N HIS A 65 -0.84 2.30 -29.19
CA HIS A 65 -1.91 1.30 -29.40
C HIS A 65 -1.31 -0.10 -29.61
N ASP A 66 -0.37 -0.22 -30.52
CA ASP A 66 0.24 -1.49 -30.89
C ASP A 66 1.07 -2.06 -29.75
N LEU A 67 1.78 -1.21 -28.99
CA LEU A 67 2.44 -1.61 -27.75
C LEU A 67 1.46 -2.30 -26.79
N VAL A 68 0.26 -1.76 -26.59
CA VAL A 68 -0.76 -2.39 -25.74
C VAL A 68 -1.24 -3.72 -26.34
N VAL A 69 -1.50 -3.77 -27.64
CA VAL A 69 -1.96 -4.99 -28.32
C VAL A 69 -0.92 -6.10 -28.23
N GLU A 70 0.33 -5.81 -28.58
CA GLU A 70 1.45 -6.75 -28.57
C GLU A 70 1.74 -7.29 -27.17
N ASN A 71 1.67 -6.45 -26.14
CA ASN A 71 1.89 -6.90 -24.76
C ASN A 71 0.83 -7.94 -24.34
N TYR A 72 -0.45 -7.73 -24.64
CA TYR A 72 -1.47 -8.73 -24.31
C TYR A 72 -1.40 -9.97 -25.20
N ALA A 73 -1.02 -9.83 -26.47
CA ALA A 73 -0.77 -10.99 -27.34
C ALA A 73 0.37 -11.86 -26.79
N TYR A 74 1.43 -11.25 -26.25
CA TYR A 74 2.50 -11.98 -25.58
C TYR A 74 2.01 -12.71 -24.32
N LEU A 75 1.22 -12.04 -23.47
CA LEU A 75 0.66 -12.68 -22.26
C LEU A 75 -0.30 -13.82 -22.57
N GLU A 76 -1.05 -13.74 -23.69
CA GLU A 76 -1.91 -14.82 -24.17
C GLU A 76 -1.10 -15.99 -24.76
N ALA A 77 0.02 -15.70 -25.44
CA ALA A 77 0.88 -16.72 -26.04
C ALA A 77 1.72 -17.50 -25.02
N PHE A 78 2.06 -16.89 -23.88
CA PHE A 78 2.85 -17.54 -22.84
C PHE A 78 1.96 -18.40 -21.92
N PRO A 79 2.14 -19.75 -21.86
CA PRO A 79 1.16 -20.66 -21.28
C PRO A 79 0.76 -20.35 -19.84
N GLU A 80 1.72 -20.00 -18.99
CA GLU A 80 1.49 -19.75 -17.57
C GLU A 80 0.71 -18.46 -17.35
N THR A 81 1.00 -17.39 -18.09
CA THR A 81 0.22 -16.14 -18.00
C THR A 81 -1.17 -16.33 -18.60
N ALA A 82 -1.30 -17.10 -19.68
CA ALA A 82 -2.60 -17.45 -20.24
C ALA A 82 -3.44 -18.23 -19.22
N ALA A 83 -2.87 -19.23 -18.54
CA ALA A 83 -3.55 -19.99 -17.50
C ALA A 83 -4.01 -19.10 -16.34
N LEU A 84 -3.13 -18.22 -15.84
CA LEU A 84 -3.46 -17.27 -14.76
C LEU A 84 -4.59 -16.30 -15.13
N LEU A 85 -4.67 -15.90 -16.41
CA LEU A 85 -5.70 -14.98 -16.92
C LEU A 85 -6.99 -15.69 -17.35
N GLY A 86 -7.01 -17.03 -17.35
CA GLY A 86 -8.12 -17.84 -17.85
C GLY A 86 -8.24 -17.81 -19.38
N TRP A 87 -7.13 -17.62 -20.10
CA TRP A 87 -7.04 -17.43 -21.55
C TRP A 87 -6.44 -18.62 -22.29
N SER A 88 -6.29 -19.79 -21.65
CA SER A 88 -5.72 -20.98 -22.30
C SER A 88 -6.50 -21.47 -23.53
N GLY A 89 -7.77 -21.06 -23.68
CA GLY A 89 -8.61 -21.30 -24.87
C GLY A 89 -8.85 -20.06 -25.74
N GLY A 90 -8.04 -19.00 -25.55
CA GLY A 90 -8.24 -17.67 -26.13
C GLY A 90 -8.73 -16.65 -25.11
N ALA A 91 -8.37 -15.39 -25.31
CA ALA A 91 -8.74 -14.31 -24.40
C ALA A 91 -10.24 -13.99 -24.44
N ASP A 92 -10.87 -13.89 -23.27
CA ASP A 92 -12.22 -13.30 -23.14
C ASP A 92 -12.20 -11.85 -23.67
N PRO A 93 -12.99 -11.50 -24.71
CA PRO A 93 -12.98 -10.17 -25.29
C PRO A 93 -13.28 -9.04 -24.29
N GLN A 94 -14.18 -9.29 -23.32
CA GLN A 94 -14.53 -8.26 -22.34
C GLN A 94 -13.39 -8.04 -21.35
N HIS A 95 -12.81 -9.13 -20.81
CA HIS A 95 -11.66 -9.05 -19.94
C HIS A 95 -10.47 -8.40 -20.67
N LEU A 96 -10.16 -8.80 -21.91
CA LEU A 96 -9.08 -8.22 -22.70
C LEU A 96 -9.27 -6.71 -22.93
N ALA A 97 -10.47 -6.27 -23.33
CA ALA A 97 -10.77 -4.86 -23.54
C ALA A 97 -10.59 -4.03 -22.25
N GLU A 98 -11.03 -4.56 -21.11
CA GLU A 98 -10.83 -3.92 -19.82
C GLU A 98 -9.34 -3.78 -19.47
N ARG A 99 -8.57 -4.85 -19.64
CA ARG A 99 -7.12 -4.85 -19.35
C ARG A 99 -6.37 -3.88 -20.27
N ARG A 100 -6.68 -3.88 -21.58
CA ARG A 100 -6.15 -2.90 -22.55
C ARG A 100 -6.45 -1.47 -22.13
N ARG A 101 -7.67 -1.17 -21.68
CA ARG A 101 -8.04 0.18 -21.21
C ARG A 101 -7.17 0.64 -20.04
N PHE A 102 -6.95 -0.22 -19.04
CA PHE A 102 -6.09 0.13 -17.89
C PHE A 102 -4.65 0.38 -18.31
N PHE A 103 -4.13 -0.45 -19.22
CA PHE A 103 -2.79 -0.27 -19.77
C PHE A 103 -2.69 1.06 -20.54
N THR A 104 -3.64 1.35 -21.43
CA THR A 104 -3.64 2.60 -22.21
C THR A 104 -3.65 3.83 -21.31
N VAL A 105 -4.42 3.83 -20.22
CA VAL A 105 -4.41 4.94 -19.24
C VAL A 105 -3.06 5.07 -18.57
N TRP A 106 -2.45 3.96 -18.13
CA TRP A 106 -1.11 3.97 -17.55
C TRP A 106 -0.05 4.49 -18.53
N LEU A 107 -0.09 4.04 -19.78
CA LEU A 107 0.84 4.47 -20.81
C LEU A 107 0.68 5.96 -21.12
N ALA A 108 -0.55 6.45 -21.25
CA ALA A 108 -0.81 7.87 -21.48
C ALA A 108 -0.30 8.76 -20.34
N ARG A 109 -0.52 8.37 -19.07
CA ARG A 109 0.02 9.10 -17.91
C ARG A 109 1.56 9.06 -17.86
N THR A 110 2.15 7.91 -18.18
CA THR A 110 3.61 7.73 -18.22
C THR A 110 4.26 8.60 -19.29
N LEU A 111 3.73 8.58 -20.52
CA LEU A 111 4.22 9.40 -21.62
C LEU A 111 3.89 10.89 -21.45
N GLY A 112 2.85 11.21 -20.68
CA GLY A 112 2.56 12.57 -20.20
C GLY A 112 3.47 13.05 -19.07
N LEU A 113 4.46 12.24 -18.64
CA LEU A 113 5.38 12.54 -17.53
C LEU A 113 4.65 12.93 -16.24
N ASP A 114 3.54 12.24 -15.95
CA ASP A 114 2.79 12.45 -14.72
C ASP A 114 3.61 11.97 -13.52
N PHE A 115 4.21 12.90 -12.79
CA PHE A 115 4.95 12.61 -11.57
C PHE A 115 4.19 12.95 -10.27
N SER A 116 2.86 13.04 -10.35
CA SER A 116 2.01 13.42 -9.21
C SER A 116 1.89 12.31 -8.17
N HIS A 117 1.56 12.71 -6.94
CA HIS A 117 1.18 11.77 -5.87
C HIS A 117 -0.09 10.98 -6.18
N ASP A 118 -0.97 11.50 -7.04
CA ASP A 118 -2.12 10.72 -7.51
C ASP A 118 -1.65 9.49 -8.31
N PHE A 119 -0.65 9.65 -9.18
CA PHE A 119 -0.14 8.53 -9.95
C PHE A 119 0.59 7.50 -9.07
N ALA A 120 1.31 7.95 -8.04
CA ALA A 120 1.89 7.07 -7.04
C ALA A 120 0.82 6.18 -6.36
N ARG A 121 -0.30 6.78 -5.93
CA ARG A 121 -1.43 6.04 -5.35
C ARG A 121 -2.08 5.09 -6.36
N TYR A 122 -2.23 5.53 -7.61
CA TYR A 122 -2.76 4.70 -8.70
C TYR A 122 -1.91 3.43 -8.92
N LEU A 123 -0.58 3.57 -8.98
CA LEU A 123 0.35 2.46 -9.17
C LEU A 123 0.40 1.53 -7.94
N PHE A 124 0.37 2.10 -6.73
CA PHE A 124 0.23 1.32 -5.50
C PHE A 124 -1.06 0.48 -5.52
N ARG A 125 -2.20 1.08 -5.90
CA ARG A 125 -3.47 0.36 -6.03
C ARG A 125 -3.40 -0.70 -7.14
N ALA A 126 -2.73 -0.43 -8.25
CA ALA A 126 -2.50 -1.42 -9.29
C ALA A 126 -1.73 -2.63 -8.74
N GLY A 127 -0.73 -2.42 -7.87
CA GLY A 127 -0.03 -3.48 -7.15
C GLY A 127 -0.96 -4.38 -6.34
N GLN A 128 -1.86 -3.79 -5.56
CA GLN A 128 -2.87 -4.55 -4.79
C GLN A 128 -3.81 -5.36 -5.69
N ILE A 129 -4.19 -4.81 -6.85
CA ILE A 129 -5.05 -5.50 -7.82
C ILE A 129 -4.33 -6.73 -8.39
N HIS A 130 -3.04 -6.61 -8.74
CA HIS A 130 -2.23 -7.75 -9.20
C HIS A 130 -2.00 -8.79 -8.10
N ALA A 131 -2.03 -8.40 -6.83
CA ALA A 131 -2.01 -9.33 -5.71
C ALA A 131 -3.34 -10.07 -5.48
N GLY A 132 -4.37 -9.88 -6.31
CA GLY A 132 -5.67 -10.54 -6.17
C GLY A 132 -6.76 -9.71 -5.49
N HIS A 133 -6.50 -8.44 -5.13
CA HIS A 133 -7.49 -7.58 -4.47
C HIS A 133 -8.31 -6.73 -5.47
N GLY A 134 -8.38 -7.17 -6.72
CA GLY A 134 -9.25 -6.65 -7.77
C GLY A 134 -10.57 -7.40 -7.87
N ARG A 135 -11.51 -6.92 -8.72
CA ARG A 135 -12.86 -7.49 -8.86
C ARG A 135 -12.90 -8.97 -9.27
N ARG A 136 -11.89 -9.44 -10.01
CA ARG A 136 -11.79 -10.82 -10.49
C ARG A 136 -11.03 -11.75 -9.55
N HIS A 137 -10.46 -11.22 -8.47
CA HIS A 137 -9.66 -11.99 -7.51
C HIS A 137 -8.52 -12.80 -8.15
N LEU A 138 -7.94 -12.27 -9.24
CA LEU A 138 -6.84 -12.91 -9.95
C LEU A 138 -5.51 -12.49 -9.32
N HIS A 139 -4.82 -13.45 -8.72
CA HIS A 139 -3.47 -13.29 -8.22
C HIS A 139 -2.46 -13.51 -9.35
N ILE A 140 -1.61 -12.51 -9.59
CA ILE A 140 -0.53 -12.56 -10.57
C ILE A 140 0.78 -12.66 -9.80
N PRO A 141 1.55 -13.76 -9.92
CA PRO A 141 2.84 -13.90 -9.27
C PRO A 141 3.75 -12.68 -9.52
N SER A 142 4.43 -12.22 -8.46
CA SER A 142 5.25 -11.00 -8.51
C SER A 142 6.35 -11.04 -9.57
N LEU A 143 6.87 -12.23 -9.90
CA LEU A 143 7.86 -12.41 -10.96
C LEU A 143 7.34 -11.90 -12.33
N TYR A 144 6.06 -12.07 -12.64
CA TYR A 144 5.46 -11.58 -13.88
C TYR A 144 5.20 -10.08 -13.84
N VAL A 145 4.92 -9.51 -12.65
CA VAL A 145 4.83 -8.05 -12.47
C VAL A 145 6.18 -7.40 -12.72
N VAL A 146 7.26 -7.96 -12.16
CA VAL A 146 8.65 -7.50 -12.39
C VAL A 146 9.04 -7.69 -13.85
N GLY A 147 8.79 -8.87 -14.42
CA GLY A 147 9.11 -9.18 -15.82
C GLY A 147 8.39 -8.25 -16.81
N SER A 148 7.13 -7.89 -16.55
CA SER A 148 6.36 -6.97 -17.40
C SER A 148 6.99 -5.58 -17.49
N ILE A 149 7.61 -5.08 -16.41
CA ILE A 149 8.35 -3.82 -16.46
C ILE A 149 9.59 -3.94 -17.35
N GLY A 150 10.31 -5.07 -17.28
CA GLY A 150 11.42 -5.35 -18.21
C GLY A 150 10.98 -5.39 -19.67
N LEU A 151 9.83 -5.99 -19.97
CA LEU A 151 9.23 -6.01 -21.31
C LEU A 151 8.91 -4.60 -21.81
N MET A 152 8.48 -3.70 -20.92
CA MET A 152 8.23 -2.30 -21.29
C MET A 152 9.50 -1.54 -21.66
N THR A 153 10.59 -1.72 -20.90
CA THR A 153 11.89 -1.14 -21.26
C THR A 153 12.37 -1.63 -22.62
N ALA A 154 12.28 -2.93 -22.89
CA ALA A 154 12.67 -3.51 -24.17
C ALA A 154 11.78 -3.01 -25.33
N SER A 155 10.47 -2.89 -25.08
CA SER A 155 9.53 -2.38 -26.08
C SER A 155 9.80 -0.91 -26.42
N PHE A 156 10.09 -0.07 -25.42
CA PHE A 156 10.47 1.32 -25.65
C PHE A 156 11.75 1.39 -26.49
N ALA A 157 12.78 0.60 -26.17
CA ALA A 157 14.01 0.57 -26.96
C ALA A 157 13.77 0.23 -28.43
N ARG A 158 12.97 -0.81 -28.70
CA ARG A 158 12.58 -1.22 -30.06
C ARG A 158 11.84 -0.11 -30.81
N VAL A 159 10.86 0.53 -30.17
CA VAL A 159 10.08 1.60 -30.82
C VAL A 159 10.95 2.79 -31.19
N LEU A 160 11.87 3.20 -30.30
CA LEU A 160 12.76 4.33 -30.58
C LEU A 160 13.77 4.05 -31.69
N GLU A 161 14.28 2.81 -31.74
CA GLU A 161 15.14 2.34 -32.83
C GLU A 161 14.38 2.38 -34.17
N GLN A 162 13.18 1.80 -34.22
CA GLN A 162 12.34 1.76 -35.42
C GLN A 162 11.92 3.15 -35.90
N ALA A 163 11.71 4.09 -34.96
CA ALA A 163 11.39 5.48 -35.26
C ALA A 163 12.60 6.29 -35.76
N GLY A 164 13.81 5.72 -35.79
CA GLY A 164 15.03 6.40 -36.23
C GLY A 164 15.47 7.53 -35.30
N VAL A 165 15.14 7.43 -34.00
CA VAL A 165 15.61 8.41 -33.01
C VAL A 165 17.14 8.34 -32.95
N ARG A 166 17.79 9.50 -32.87
CA ARG A 166 19.25 9.55 -32.77
C ARG A 166 19.76 8.73 -31.59
N THR A 167 20.85 7.99 -31.80
CA THR A 167 21.39 7.06 -30.81
C THR A 167 21.72 7.71 -29.47
N ASP A 168 22.26 8.93 -29.46
CA ASP A 168 22.56 9.68 -28.24
C ASP A 168 21.29 10.06 -27.45
N THR A 169 20.27 10.58 -28.14
CA THR A 169 18.94 10.82 -27.55
C THR A 169 18.31 9.53 -27.05
N GLN A 170 18.36 8.45 -27.84
CA GLN A 170 17.78 7.15 -27.48
C GLN A 170 18.42 6.59 -26.20
N LEU A 171 19.75 6.58 -26.09
CA LEU A 171 20.45 6.06 -24.92
C LEU A 171 20.11 6.86 -23.66
N LYS A 172 20.12 8.19 -23.74
CA LYS A 172 19.77 9.06 -22.59
C LYS A 172 18.29 8.94 -22.22
N ALA A 173 17.39 8.87 -23.20
CA ALA A 173 15.96 8.67 -22.97
C ALA A 173 15.67 7.32 -22.33
N LEU A 174 16.29 6.23 -22.80
CA LEU A 174 16.10 4.89 -22.22
C LEU A 174 16.64 4.81 -20.79
N ALA A 175 17.73 5.51 -20.46
CA ALA A 175 18.18 5.65 -19.08
C ALA A 175 17.12 6.34 -18.21
N GLY A 176 16.52 7.43 -18.70
CA GLY A 176 15.43 8.14 -18.04
C GLY A 176 14.17 7.28 -17.87
N TRP A 177 13.70 6.63 -18.94
CA TRP A 177 12.54 5.73 -18.89
C TRP A 177 12.78 4.56 -17.94
N ASN A 178 13.98 3.97 -17.92
CA ASN A 178 14.31 2.90 -16.98
C ASN A 178 14.20 3.36 -15.52
N LYS A 179 14.66 4.58 -15.19
CA LYS A 179 14.47 5.17 -13.85
C LYS A 179 12.98 5.29 -13.52
N VAL A 180 12.16 5.82 -14.44
CA VAL A 180 10.70 5.91 -14.26
C VAL A 180 10.06 4.55 -14.07
N PHE A 181 10.48 3.53 -14.82
CA PHE A 181 9.95 2.19 -14.71
C PHE A 181 10.33 1.50 -13.41
N ILE A 182 11.54 1.73 -12.88
CA ILE A 182 11.94 1.28 -11.53
C ILE A 182 11.05 1.94 -10.47
N LEU A 183 10.80 3.25 -10.59
CA LEU A 183 9.89 3.97 -9.70
C LEU A 183 8.47 3.36 -9.72
N HIS A 184 7.93 3.09 -10.92
CA HIS A 184 6.62 2.46 -11.08
C HIS A 184 6.58 1.05 -10.49
N LEU A 185 7.63 0.25 -10.75
CA LEU A 185 7.75 -1.11 -10.22
C LEU A 185 7.73 -1.09 -8.70
N GLN A 186 8.47 -0.19 -8.06
CA GLN A 186 8.48 -0.10 -6.60
C GLN A 186 7.10 0.24 -6.02
N MET A 187 6.36 1.18 -6.63
CA MET A 187 4.99 1.48 -6.20
C MET A 187 4.09 0.24 -6.29
N MET A 188 4.15 -0.48 -7.40
CA MET A 188 3.37 -1.71 -7.58
C MET A 188 3.79 -2.79 -6.57
N LEU A 189 5.08 -2.99 -6.33
CA LEU A 189 5.57 -3.98 -5.38
C LEU A 189 5.20 -3.63 -3.93
N GLN A 190 5.21 -2.35 -3.57
CA GLN A 190 4.77 -1.89 -2.26
C GLN A 190 3.28 -2.20 -2.05
N GLY A 191 2.43 -1.86 -3.02
CA GLY A 191 1.02 -2.20 -3.00
C GLY A 191 0.76 -3.70 -2.96
N TYR A 192 1.51 -4.45 -3.77
CA TYR A 192 1.43 -5.92 -3.84
C TYR A 192 1.75 -6.57 -2.49
N ARG A 193 2.84 -6.16 -1.84
CA ARG A 193 3.21 -6.66 -0.50
C ARG A 193 2.18 -6.31 0.56
N SER A 194 1.63 -5.08 0.52
CA SER A 194 0.59 -4.67 1.47
C SER A 194 -0.66 -5.56 1.38
N ALA A 195 -1.01 -6.00 0.17
CA ALA A 195 -2.14 -6.88 -0.08
C ALA A 195 -1.90 -8.29 0.49
N LEU A 196 -0.75 -8.90 0.18
CA LEU A 196 -0.40 -10.21 0.75
C LEU A 196 -0.33 -10.19 2.27
N ALA A 197 0.28 -9.14 2.85
CA ALA A 197 0.37 -8.99 4.31
C ALA A 197 -1.01 -8.85 4.98
N LEU A 198 -1.98 -8.26 4.29
CA LEU A 198 -3.36 -8.14 4.79
C LEU A 198 -4.03 -9.53 4.94
N GLU A 199 -3.72 -10.45 4.04
CA GLU A 199 -4.31 -11.80 4.02
C GLU A 199 -3.52 -12.82 4.86
N GLU A 200 -2.25 -12.56 5.13
CA GLU A 200 -1.37 -13.45 5.88
C GLU A 200 -1.90 -13.77 7.29
N GLY A 201 -2.05 -15.05 7.61
CA GLY A 201 -2.46 -15.54 8.93
C GLY A 201 -3.21 -16.88 8.86
N GLU A 202 -3.39 -17.53 10.00
CA GLU A 202 -4.12 -18.81 10.11
C GLU A 202 -5.63 -18.60 10.24
N THR A 203 -6.04 -17.49 10.85
CA THR A 203 -7.44 -17.10 11.03
C THR A 203 -7.63 -15.66 10.61
N LYS A 204 -8.89 -15.22 10.51
CA LYS A 204 -9.23 -13.86 10.11
C LYS A 204 -9.96 -13.11 11.23
N VAL A 205 -9.63 -11.85 11.40
CA VAL A 205 -10.39 -10.91 12.24
C VAL A 205 -11.18 -9.97 11.35
N ARG A 206 -12.45 -9.74 11.68
CA ARG A 206 -13.27 -8.75 10.97
C ARG A 206 -12.97 -7.35 11.51
N VAL A 207 -12.58 -6.44 10.63
CA VAL A 207 -12.41 -5.01 10.94
C VAL A 207 -13.54 -4.24 10.29
N THR A 208 -14.36 -3.57 11.10
CA THR A 208 -15.47 -2.72 10.65
C THR A 208 -15.07 -1.25 10.76
N VAL A 209 -15.41 -0.44 9.76
CA VAL A 209 -15.10 0.99 9.72
C VAL A 209 -16.36 1.84 9.63
N TYR A 210 -16.34 3.01 10.28
CA TYR A 210 -17.51 3.87 10.39
C TYR A 210 -17.25 5.29 9.86
N GLY A 211 -18.36 6.01 9.60
CA GLY A 211 -18.36 7.42 9.19
C GLY A 211 -17.47 7.70 7.96
N ARG A 212 -16.66 8.76 8.07
CA ARG A 212 -15.79 9.24 6.97
C ARG A 212 -14.79 8.20 6.50
N LEU A 213 -14.33 7.31 7.39
CA LEU A 213 -13.37 6.26 7.03
C LEU A 213 -13.94 5.29 5.99
N ARG A 214 -15.23 4.93 6.11
CA ARG A 214 -15.95 4.11 5.15
C ARG A 214 -15.92 4.71 3.74
N SER A 215 -16.15 6.02 3.64
CA SER A 215 -16.11 6.74 2.37
C SER A 215 -14.70 6.79 1.80
N LEU A 216 -13.69 6.94 2.66
CA LEU A 216 -12.29 7.03 2.27
C LEU A 216 -11.71 5.71 1.75
N ILE A 217 -12.10 4.58 2.34
CA ILE A 217 -11.62 3.24 1.93
C ILE A 217 -12.57 2.52 0.96
N GLY A 218 -13.79 3.04 0.79
CA GLY A 218 -14.80 2.50 -0.12
C GLY A 218 -15.43 1.17 0.32
N ARG A 219 -15.41 0.84 1.62
CA ARG A 219 -16.04 -0.37 2.18
C ARG A 219 -16.37 -0.21 3.66
N ASP A 220 -17.29 -1.03 4.14
CA ASP A 220 -17.82 -1.00 5.51
C ASP A 220 -17.05 -1.94 6.45
N SER A 221 -16.51 -3.02 5.90
CA SER A 221 -15.67 -3.96 6.63
C SER A 221 -14.67 -4.66 5.73
N LEU A 222 -13.66 -5.26 6.33
CA LEU A 222 -12.73 -6.17 5.70
C LEU A 222 -12.30 -7.26 6.68
N GLU A 223 -11.80 -8.36 6.15
CA GLU A 223 -11.16 -9.41 6.93
C GLU A 223 -9.65 -9.26 6.83
N ILE A 224 -8.94 -9.38 7.95
CA ILE A 224 -7.48 -9.31 8.03
C ILE A 224 -6.97 -10.62 8.62
N GLY A 225 -6.01 -11.24 7.95
CA GLY A 225 -5.35 -12.46 8.43
C GLY A 225 -4.52 -12.16 9.69
N ILE A 226 -4.61 -13.06 10.67
CA ILE A 226 -3.84 -13.01 11.90
C ILE A 226 -3.32 -14.41 12.28
N TYR A 227 -2.18 -14.44 12.96
CA TYR A 227 -1.75 -15.60 13.74
C TYR A 227 -2.29 -15.51 15.17
N PRO A 228 -2.56 -16.65 15.85
CA PRO A 228 -3.06 -16.64 17.22
C PRO A 228 -2.16 -15.82 18.16
N GLY A 229 -2.77 -14.95 18.97
CA GLY A 229 -2.05 -14.16 19.96
C GLY A 229 -1.40 -12.87 19.43
N GLN A 230 -1.54 -12.56 18.13
CA GLN A 230 -1.19 -11.24 17.59
C GLN A 230 -2.02 -10.14 18.23
N SER A 231 -1.42 -8.97 18.38
CA SER A 231 -2.04 -7.79 19.00
C SER A 231 -2.97 -7.03 18.04
N VAL A 232 -3.88 -6.24 18.61
CA VAL A 232 -4.66 -5.24 17.86
C VAL A 232 -3.74 -4.31 17.04
N LEU A 233 -2.59 -3.91 17.59
CA LEU A 233 -1.65 -3.01 16.92
C LEU A 233 -1.06 -3.61 15.65
N GLU A 234 -0.77 -4.91 15.62
CA GLU A 234 -0.30 -5.60 14.42
C GLU A 234 -1.38 -5.62 13.33
N VAL A 235 -2.64 -5.81 13.70
CA VAL A 235 -3.77 -5.73 12.77
C VAL A 235 -3.95 -4.31 12.24
N LEU A 236 -3.82 -3.29 13.10
CA LEU A 236 -3.85 -1.90 12.68
C LEU A 236 -2.68 -1.58 11.73
N ARG A 237 -1.48 -2.11 11.96
CA ARG A 237 -0.34 -1.96 11.04
C ARG A 237 -0.69 -2.49 9.65
N LYS A 238 -1.23 -3.71 9.55
CA LYS A 238 -1.70 -4.28 8.28
C LYS A 238 -2.75 -3.40 7.61
N PHE A 239 -3.75 -2.95 8.38
CA PHE A 239 -4.81 -2.07 7.90
C PHE A 239 -4.25 -0.76 7.32
N PHE A 240 -3.35 -0.08 8.04
CA PHE A 240 -2.79 1.20 7.63
C PHE A 240 -1.73 1.09 6.54
N ASN A 241 -1.03 -0.04 6.41
CA ASN A 241 -0.15 -0.31 5.26
C ASN A 241 -0.97 -0.62 4.00
N TYR A 242 -2.13 -1.26 4.12
CA TYR A 242 -3.03 -1.49 3.00
C TYR A 242 -3.83 -0.22 2.60
N TYR A 243 -4.24 0.59 3.57
CA TYR A 243 -4.93 1.88 3.37
C TYR A 243 -4.09 3.06 3.89
N PRO A 244 -2.98 3.41 3.23
CA PRO A 244 -2.12 4.51 3.68
C PRO A 244 -2.86 5.85 3.76
N GLN A 245 -3.88 6.06 2.91
CA GLN A 245 -4.71 7.27 2.96
C GLN A 245 -5.50 7.43 4.26
N ALA A 246 -5.78 6.34 4.99
CA ALA A 246 -6.49 6.41 6.27
C ALA A 246 -5.62 6.96 7.41
N ARG A 247 -4.29 6.95 7.24
CA ARG A 247 -3.35 7.34 8.31
C ARG A 247 -3.51 8.80 8.68
N SER A 248 -3.57 9.72 7.72
CA SER A 248 -3.67 11.16 8.03
C SER A 248 -4.98 11.53 8.70
N GLU A 249 -6.04 10.74 8.47
CA GLU A 249 -7.37 10.92 9.05
C GLU A 249 -7.43 10.46 10.52
N ILE A 250 -6.76 9.35 10.85
CA ILE A 250 -6.88 8.68 12.15
C ILE A 250 -5.68 8.97 13.05
N LEU A 251 -4.49 9.09 12.47
CA LEU A 251 -3.23 9.14 13.17
C LEU A 251 -2.59 10.52 13.07
N GLU A 252 -1.95 10.92 14.15
CA GLU A 252 -0.92 11.95 14.17
C GLU A 252 0.45 11.27 14.19
N SER A 253 1.41 11.83 13.46
CA SER A 253 2.78 11.31 13.45
C SER A 253 3.69 12.18 14.29
N LEU A 254 4.45 11.55 15.17
CA LEU A 254 5.43 12.14 16.05
C LEU A 254 6.80 11.49 15.78
N TRP A 255 7.86 12.20 16.15
CA TRP A 255 9.22 11.66 16.13
C TRP A 255 9.68 11.47 17.57
N GLU A 256 10.13 10.27 17.89
CA GLU A 256 10.64 9.94 19.22
C GLU A 256 12.08 9.43 19.13
N SER A 257 12.90 9.90 20.05
CA SER A 257 14.28 9.43 20.21
C SER A 257 14.29 8.22 21.13
N GLN A 258 14.77 7.09 20.63
CA GLN A 258 15.09 5.91 21.45
C GLN A 258 16.59 5.84 21.68
N HIS A 259 16.97 5.53 22.91
CA HIS A 259 18.35 5.25 23.27
C HIS A 259 18.56 3.74 23.27
N HIS A 260 19.54 3.30 22.50
CA HIS A 260 19.96 1.91 22.43
C HIS A 260 21.42 1.81 22.83
N ASP A 261 21.78 0.74 23.51
CA ASP A 261 23.17 0.36 23.69
C ASP A 261 23.56 -0.59 22.54
N ASP A 262 24.68 -0.33 21.88
CA ASP A 262 25.22 -1.28 20.91
C ASP A 262 25.74 -2.56 21.59
N ALA A 263 26.20 -3.54 20.81
CA ALA A 263 26.74 -4.79 21.34
C ALA A 263 27.97 -4.62 22.26
N ARG A 264 28.55 -3.42 22.34
CA ARG A 264 29.68 -3.04 23.19
C ARG A 264 29.27 -2.11 24.35
N GLY A 265 27.97 -1.82 24.51
CA GLY A 265 27.45 -0.93 25.55
C GLY A 265 27.59 0.56 25.22
N ASN A 266 27.88 0.94 23.97
CA ASN A 266 27.93 2.35 23.59
C ASN A 266 26.50 2.84 23.32
N PRO A 267 26.07 3.94 23.97
CA PRO A 267 24.75 4.50 23.72
C PRO A 267 24.74 5.15 22.33
N TRP A 268 23.75 4.82 21.53
CA TRP A 268 23.42 5.51 20.30
C TRP A 268 21.92 5.83 20.27
N MET A 269 21.58 6.87 19.52
CA MET A 269 20.21 7.37 19.43
C MET A 269 19.63 7.02 18.07
N GLU A 270 18.47 6.37 18.08
CA GLU A 270 17.65 6.18 16.89
C GLU A 270 16.43 7.11 16.98
N VAL A 271 16.11 7.78 15.87
CA VAL A 271 14.88 8.58 15.78
C VAL A 271 13.86 7.76 15.00
N GLU A 272 12.81 7.33 15.67
CA GLU A 272 11.74 6.54 15.08
C GLU A 272 10.47 7.38 14.94
N ARG A 273 9.71 7.11 13.87
CA ARG A 273 8.38 7.70 13.69
C ARG A 273 7.33 6.88 14.43
N VAL A 274 6.58 7.55 15.29
CA VAL A 274 5.52 6.98 16.13
C VAL A 274 4.19 7.58 15.72
N TYR A 275 3.14 6.77 15.74
CA TYR A 275 1.79 7.20 15.36
C TYR A 275 0.84 7.04 16.53
N ARG A 276 0.11 8.10 16.87
CA ARG A 276 -0.92 8.10 17.92
C ARG A 276 -2.28 8.37 17.29
N PRO A 277 -3.38 7.83 17.85
CA PRO A 277 -4.71 8.21 17.41
C PRO A 277 -4.96 9.70 17.65
N ARG A 278 -5.50 10.39 16.65
CA ARG A 278 -6.04 11.74 16.82
C ARG A 278 -7.20 11.71 17.81
N ALA A 279 -7.36 12.81 18.55
CA ALA A 279 -8.39 12.95 19.56
C ALA A 279 -9.79 12.53 19.05
N GLY A 280 -10.47 11.69 19.84
CA GLY A 280 -11.84 11.21 19.58
C GLY A 280 -11.94 9.95 18.73
N TRP A 281 -10.88 9.53 18.04
CA TRP A 281 -10.86 8.23 17.39
C TRP A 281 -10.83 7.10 18.42
N ARG A 282 -11.64 6.06 18.18
CA ARG A 282 -11.73 4.90 19.06
C ARG A 282 -11.52 3.62 18.26
N ILE A 283 -10.76 2.71 18.83
CA ILE A 283 -10.58 1.35 18.31
C ILE A 283 -11.19 0.40 19.32
N LEU A 284 -12.22 -0.32 18.91
CA LEU A 284 -12.90 -1.26 19.79
C LEU A 284 -12.51 -2.69 19.43
N ARG A 285 -12.17 -3.50 20.43
CA ARG A 285 -12.09 -4.96 20.36
C ARG A 285 -13.34 -5.54 21.01
N ASN A 286 -14.15 -6.29 20.26
CA ASN A 286 -15.41 -6.88 20.74
C ASN A 286 -16.31 -5.87 21.49
N GLY A 287 -16.38 -4.64 20.97
CA GLY A 287 -17.17 -3.54 21.56
C GLY A 287 -16.51 -2.80 22.72
N ARG A 288 -15.32 -3.20 23.19
CA ARG A 288 -14.58 -2.53 24.27
C ARG A 288 -13.44 -1.71 23.68
N ASP A 289 -13.32 -0.45 24.10
CA ASP A 289 -12.27 0.44 23.63
C ASP A 289 -10.90 0.03 24.17
N ILE A 290 -9.95 -0.20 23.27
CA ILE A 290 -8.61 -0.69 23.63
C ILE A 290 -7.84 0.29 24.52
N ALA A 291 -8.19 1.59 24.49
CA ALA A 291 -7.60 2.59 25.38
C ALA A 291 -7.90 2.31 26.87
N TYR A 292 -8.91 1.49 27.18
CA TYR A 292 -9.28 1.12 28.55
C TYR A 292 -9.01 -0.35 28.87
N LEU A 293 -8.33 -1.06 27.96
CA LEU A 293 -7.92 -2.44 28.14
C LEU A 293 -6.45 -2.50 28.54
N ALA A 294 -6.08 -3.47 29.37
CA ALA A 294 -4.67 -3.77 29.61
C ALA A 294 -4.04 -4.38 28.35
N GLU A 295 -2.73 -4.20 28.17
CA GLU A 295 -2.01 -4.62 26.94
C GLU A 295 -2.11 -6.13 26.66
N ASP A 296 -2.17 -6.97 27.69
CA ASP A 296 -2.38 -8.41 27.55
C ASP A 296 -3.74 -8.74 26.92
N GLN A 297 -4.74 -7.86 27.11
CA GLN A 297 -6.06 -7.97 26.51
C GLN A 297 -6.12 -7.44 25.06
N TRP A 298 -5.01 -6.95 24.50
CA TRP A 298 -4.92 -6.59 23.08
C TRP A 298 -4.67 -7.80 22.18
N ARG A 299 -4.39 -8.98 22.74
CA ARG A 299 -4.19 -10.20 21.96
C ARG A 299 -5.49 -10.66 21.33
N LEU A 300 -5.40 -11.07 20.07
CA LEU A 300 -6.53 -11.47 19.24
C LEU A 300 -6.60 -12.97 19.02
N GLU A 301 -7.84 -13.45 18.93
CA GLU A 301 -8.21 -14.81 18.54
C GLU A 301 -9.14 -14.77 17.32
N GLY A 302 -9.35 -15.92 16.67
CA GLY A 302 -10.09 -15.99 15.39
C GLY A 302 -11.55 -15.56 15.44
N ALA A 303 -12.18 -15.54 16.62
CA ALA A 303 -13.57 -15.09 16.79
C ALA A 303 -13.70 -13.59 17.07
N ASP A 304 -12.59 -12.89 17.29
CA ASP A 304 -12.60 -11.48 17.65
C ASP A 304 -13.03 -10.58 16.48
N GLN A 305 -13.50 -9.39 16.86
CA GLN A 305 -13.87 -8.34 15.91
C GLN A 305 -13.28 -7.01 16.36
N LEU A 306 -12.85 -6.23 15.37
CA LEU A 306 -12.39 -4.86 15.57
C LEU A 306 -13.36 -3.87 14.92
N ALA A 307 -13.47 -2.71 15.54
CA ALA A 307 -14.23 -1.59 14.99
C ALA A 307 -13.46 -0.28 15.13
N ILE A 308 -13.40 0.49 14.04
CA ILE A 308 -12.71 1.79 13.98
C ILE A 308 -13.77 2.89 13.89
N PHE A 309 -13.91 3.67 14.95
CA PHE A 309 -14.91 4.72 15.08
C PHE A 309 -14.28 6.11 14.99
N PRO A 310 -14.84 7.01 14.16
CA PRO A 310 -14.43 8.41 14.14
C PRO A 310 -14.82 9.12 15.44
N PRO A 311 -14.25 10.32 15.70
CA PRO A 311 -14.71 11.23 16.74
C PRO A 311 -16.22 11.43 16.64
N GLY A 312 -16.92 11.23 17.76
CA GLY A 312 -18.35 11.42 17.85
C GLY A 312 -18.73 12.91 17.80
N ARG A 313 -19.95 13.18 17.33
CA ARG A 313 -20.81 14.12 18.04
C ARG A 313 -21.42 13.38 19.23
#